data_AF-A0A7Z1MZY5-F1
#
_entry.id   AF-A0A7Z1MZY5-F1
#
_cell.length_a   1.000
_cell.length_b   1.000
_cell.length_c   1.000
_cell.angle_alpha   90.00
_cell.angle_beta   90.00
_cell.angle_gamma   90.00
#
_symmetry.space_group_name_H-M   'P 1'
#
loop_
_entity.id
_entity.type
_entity.pdbx_description
1 polymer ?
#
loop_
_entity_poly.entity_id
_entity_poly.type
_entity_poly.pdbx_seq_one_letter_code
_entity_poly.pdbx_strand_id
1 'polypeptide(L)'
;MERASVLAQVDIHRAATHNKGVMNGIHAVVLATGNDTRGVEASAHAYASKDGHYRGIATWEYDRSRNKLVGTIEVPMTLATVGGGTKVLPIAKASLNLLNVENAQELGQVVAAVGLAQNFSACRALVSEGIQQGHMSLQYKSLAIVVGAKGEEIAQVAEALKYESQANNAKAQEILMNIRKS
;
A
#
# COMPACT_ATOMS: atom_id res chain seq x y z
N MET A 1 -9.11 -10.99 7.06
CA MET A 1 -8.69 -10.43 5.76
C MET A 1 -9.87 -10.34 4.79
N GLU A 2 -10.63 -11.42 4.59
CA GLU A 2 -11.87 -11.44 3.78
C GLU A 2 -12.79 -10.22 4.02
N ARG A 3 -13.14 -9.92 5.28
CA ARG A 3 -13.95 -8.72 5.61
C ARG A 3 -13.37 -7.39 5.11
N ALA A 4 -12.04 -7.22 5.13
CA ALA A 4 -11.38 -6.02 4.62
C ALA A 4 -11.42 -5.94 3.09
N SER A 5 -11.45 -7.10 2.42
CA SER A 5 -11.67 -7.18 0.97
C SER A 5 -13.13 -6.84 0.62
N VAL A 6 -14.11 -7.40 1.35
CA VAL A 6 -15.54 -7.09 1.19
C VAL A 6 -15.80 -5.59 1.36
N LEU A 7 -15.19 -4.94 2.35
CA LEU A 7 -15.32 -3.49 2.53
C LEU A 7 -14.84 -2.70 1.30
N ALA A 8 -13.73 -3.13 0.67
CA ALA A 8 -13.22 -2.51 -0.56
C ALA A 8 -14.11 -2.78 -1.79
N GLN A 9 -15.05 -3.73 -1.71
CA GLN A 9 -16.04 -3.94 -2.76
C GLN A 9 -17.26 -3.04 -2.60
N VAL A 10 -17.60 -2.57 -1.40
CA VAL A 10 -18.86 -1.82 -1.15
C VAL A 10 -18.65 -0.35 -0.82
N ASP A 11 -17.45 0.07 -0.41
CA ASP A 11 -17.10 1.46 -0.08
C ASP A 11 -16.01 1.97 -1.01
N ILE A 12 -16.31 3.03 -1.76
CA ILE A 12 -15.39 3.66 -2.72
C ILE A 12 -14.14 4.26 -2.06
N HIS A 13 -14.25 4.82 -0.85
CA HIS A 13 -13.11 5.37 -0.12
C HIS A 13 -12.16 4.24 0.30
N ARG A 14 -12.73 3.10 0.69
CA ARG A 14 -11.93 1.91 0.96
C ARG A 14 -11.34 1.32 -0.32
N ALA A 15 -12.10 1.23 -1.40
CA ALA A 15 -11.63 0.76 -2.69
C ALA A 15 -10.43 1.57 -3.18
N ALA A 16 -10.48 2.91 -3.06
CA ALA A 16 -9.38 3.79 -3.46
C ALA A 16 -8.09 3.48 -2.70
N THR A 17 -8.16 3.38 -1.36
CA THR A 17 -6.99 3.05 -0.53
C THR A 17 -6.50 1.61 -0.73
N HIS A 18 -7.42 0.67 -0.97
CA HIS A 18 -7.12 -0.72 -1.30
C HIS A 18 -6.33 -0.82 -2.62
N ASN A 19 -6.83 -0.19 -3.68
CA ASN A 19 -6.21 -0.20 -5.01
C ASN A 19 -4.86 0.54 -4.99
N LYS A 20 -4.78 1.68 -4.31
CA LYS A 20 -3.50 2.38 -4.08
C LYS A 20 -2.45 1.44 -3.48
N GLY A 21 -2.84 0.61 -2.50
CA GLY A 21 -1.98 -0.40 -1.90
C GLY A 21 -1.47 -1.44 -2.89
N VAL A 22 -2.33 -1.93 -3.79
CA VAL A 22 -1.93 -2.81 -4.91
C VAL A 22 -0.95 -2.10 -5.85
N MET A 23 -1.29 -0.86 -6.25
CA MET A 23 -0.51 -0.07 -7.19
C MET A 23 0.89 0.28 -6.68
N ASN A 24 1.09 0.42 -5.36
CA ASN A 24 2.44 0.56 -4.78
C ASN A 24 3.39 -0.56 -5.24
N GLY A 25 2.91 -1.80 -5.28
CA GLY A 25 3.72 -2.96 -5.71
C GLY A 25 3.87 -3.01 -7.23
N ILE A 26 2.76 -2.82 -7.96
CA ILE A 26 2.74 -2.81 -9.42
C ILE A 26 3.69 -1.73 -9.96
N HIS A 27 3.59 -0.49 -9.48
CA HIS A 27 4.44 0.62 -9.94
C HIS A 27 5.93 0.35 -9.71
N ALA A 28 6.29 -0.31 -8.61
CA ALA A 28 7.70 -0.62 -8.33
C ALA A 28 8.30 -1.52 -9.43
N VAL A 29 7.59 -2.59 -9.82
CA VAL A 29 8.07 -3.52 -10.87
C VAL A 29 7.99 -2.87 -12.25
N VAL A 30 6.90 -2.17 -12.56
CA VAL A 30 6.71 -1.48 -13.84
C VAL A 30 7.80 -0.43 -14.06
N LEU A 31 8.11 0.37 -13.03
CA LEU A 31 9.19 1.36 -13.09
C LEU A 31 10.56 0.70 -13.22
N ALA A 32 10.84 -0.33 -12.41
CA ALA A 32 12.13 -1.03 -12.44
C ALA A 32 12.40 -1.68 -13.81
N THR A 33 11.37 -2.16 -14.49
CA THR A 33 11.48 -2.76 -15.83
C THR A 33 11.40 -1.74 -16.97
N GLY A 34 11.34 -0.44 -16.67
CA GLY A 34 11.34 0.62 -17.68
C GLY A 34 10.04 0.77 -18.47
N ASN A 35 8.93 0.28 -17.91
CA ASN A 35 7.58 0.40 -18.48
C ASN A 35 6.85 1.67 -17.99
N ASP A 36 5.77 2.04 -18.69
CA ASP A 36 4.99 3.24 -18.35
C ASP A 36 4.03 2.97 -17.17
N THR A 37 4.35 3.56 -16.01
CA THR A 37 3.50 3.46 -14.81
C THR A 37 2.15 4.12 -14.98
N ARG A 38 2.04 5.23 -15.71
CA ARG A 38 0.80 5.98 -15.90
C ARG A 38 -0.18 5.19 -16.74
N GLY A 39 0.30 4.53 -17.81
CA GLY A 39 -0.54 3.67 -18.66
C GLY A 39 -1.13 2.49 -17.89
N VAL A 40 -0.33 1.86 -17.03
CA VAL A 40 -0.78 0.78 -16.14
C VAL A 40 -1.76 1.29 -15.08
N GLU A 41 -1.50 2.44 -14.46
CA GLU A 41 -2.37 3.06 -13.46
C GLU A 41 -3.75 3.40 -14.03
N ALA A 42 -3.79 4.09 -15.18
CA ALA A 42 -5.04 4.46 -15.84
C ALA A 42 -5.88 3.23 -16.19
N SER A 43 -5.24 2.18 -16.73
CA SER A 43 -5.93 0.93 -17.10
C SER A 43 -6.48 0.20 -15.87
N ALA A 44 -5.69 0.10 -14.80
CA ALA A 44 -6.10 -0.56 -13.57
C ALA A 44 -7.29 0.14 -12.90
N HIS A 45 -7.25 1.47 -12.80
CA HIS A 45 -8.32 2.26 -12.18
C HIS A 45 -9.58 2.35 -13.05
N ALA A 46 -9.45 2.37 -14.38
CA ALA A 46 -10.59 2.24 -15.27
C ALA A 46 -11.26 0.87 -15.12
N TYR A 47 -10.45 -0.20 -15.08
CA TYR A 47 -10.95 -1.57 -14.89
C TYR A 47 -11.64 -1.78 -13.55
N ALA A 48 -11.13 -1.14 -12.50
CA ALA A 48 -11.76 -1.12 -11.18
C ALA A 48 -13.20 -0.59 -11.19
N SER A 49 -13.59 0.14 -12.25
CA SER A 49 -14.93 0.71 -12.44
C SER A 49 -15.73 0.06 -13.59
N LYS A 50 -15.27 -1.06 -14.14
CA LYS A 50 -15.86 -1.69 -15.34
C LYS A 50 -17.36 -2.03 -15.19
N ASP A 51 -17.81 -2.29 -13.96
CA ASP A 51 -19.19 -2.67 -13.62
C ASP A 51 -20.03 -1.46 -13.12
N GLY A 52 -19.61 -0.24 -13.48
CA GLY A 52 -20.30 1.01 -13.11
C GLY A 52 -20.07 1.49 -11.67
N HIS A 53 -19.30 0.74 -10.87
CA HIS A 53 -18.90 1.12 -9.51
C HIS A 53 -17.41 0.87 -9.34
N TYR A 54 -16.70 1.83 -8.75
CA TYR A 54 -15.28 1.69 -8.45
C TYR A 54 -15.08 0.74 -7.25
N ARG A 55 -14.38 -0.38 -7.47
CA ARG A 55 -14.19 -1.46 -6.47
C ARG A 55 -12.71 -1.85 -6.31
N GLY A 56 -12.43 -2.65 -5.28
CA GLY A 56 -11.13 -3.27 -5.08
C GLY A 56 -10.75 -4.22 -6.24
N ILE A 57 -9.55 -4.06 -6.81
CA ILE A 57 -9.03 -4.92 -7.90
C ILE A 57 -8.49 -6.27 -7.41
N ALA A 58 -8.25 -6.41 -6.10
CA ALA A 58 -7.86 -7.66 -5.47
C ALA A 58 -8.95 -8.14 -4.50
N THR A 59 -9.23 -9.43 -4.52
CA THR A 59 -10.22 -10.09 -3.67
C THR A 59 -9.57 -11.12 -2.76
N TRP A 60 -10.14 -11.29 -1.57
CA TRP A 60 -9.70 -12.28 -0.60
C TRP A 60 -10.91 -13.05 -0.07
N GLU A 61 -10.88 -14.36 -0.19
CA GLU A 61 -11.92 -15.28 0.28
C GLU A 61 -11.31 -16.33 1.20
N TYR A 62 -12.01 -16.69 2.27
CA TYR A 62 -11.60 -17.80 3.12
C TYR A 62 -12.29 -19.10 2.69
N ASP A 63 -11.54 -19.97 2.00
CA ASP A 63 -11.98 -21.32 1.65
C ASP A 63 -11.98 -22.21 2.91
N ARG A 64 -13.17 -22.36 3.48
CA ARG A 64 -13.41 -23.19 4.68
C ARG A 64 -13.12 -24.66 4.46
N SER A 65 -13.37 -25.18 3.25
CA SER A 65 -13.19 -26.59 2.93
C SER A 65 -11.70 -26.99 2.92
N ARG A 66 -10.84 -26.09 2.44
CA ARG A 66 -9.39 -26.29 2.36
C ARG A 66 -8.63 -25.70 3.54
N ASN A 67 -9.30 -24.96 4.42
CA ASN A 67 -8.70 -24.16 5.49
C ASN A 67 -7.61 -23.21 4.95
N LYS A 68 -7.91 -22.49 3.87
CA LYS A 68 -6.97 -21.62 3.16
C LYS A 68 -7.58 -20.27 2.85
N LEU A 69 -6.76 -19.23 2.93
CA LEU A 69 -7.09 -17.92 2.39
C LEU A 69 -6.69 -17.88 0.90
N VAL A 70 -7.64 -17.54 0.04
CA VAL A 70 -7.45 -17.44 -1.41
C VAL A 70 -7.48 -15.96 -1.81
N GLY A 71 -6.41 -15.51 -2.44
CA GLY A 71 -6.31 -14.16 -3.01
C GLY A 71 -6.41 -14.21 -4.52
N THR A 72 -7.12 -13.27 -5.13
CA THR A 72 -7.23 -13.16 -6.58
C THR A 72 -7.08 -11.71 -7.01
N ILE A 73 -6.42 -11.50 -8.15
CA ILE A 73 -6.23 -10.19 -8.75
C ILE A 73 -6.45 -10.31 -10.26
N GLU A 74 -7.12 -9.31 -10.83
CA GLU A 74 -7.26 -9.17 -12.26
C GLU A 74 -7.06 -7.69 -12.62
N VAL A 75 -6.03 -7.40 -13.41
CA VAL A 75 -5.65 -6.04 -13.77
C VAL A 75 -5.21 -6.02 -15.23
N PRO A 76 -5.84 -5.21 -16.10
CA PRO A 76 -5.35 -5.02 -17.45
C PRO A 76 -4.08 -4.17 -17.41
N MET A 77 -3.06 -4.63 -18.12
CA MET A 77 -1.79 -3.93 -18.21
C MET A 77 -1.14 -4.21 -19.56
N THR A 78 -0.67 -3.14 -20.20
CA THR A 78 0.13 -3.21 -21.41
C THR A 78 1.58 -3.05 -20.99
N LEU A 79 2.36 -4.13 -21.10
CA LEU A 79 3.76 -4.18 -20.73
C LEU A 79 4.60 -4.60 -21.94
N ALA A 80 5.87 -4.21 -21.92
CA ALA A 80 6.85 -4.59 -22.91
C ALA A 80 8.09 -5.17 -22.24
N THR A 81 8.64 -6.23 -22.84
CA THR A 81 9.99 -6.76 -22.55
C THR A 81 11.01 -6.29 -23.60
N VAL A 82 10.54 -5.70 -24.69
CA VAL A 82 11.35 -5.18 -25.81
C VAL A 82 10.81 -3.82 -26.26
N GLY A 83 11.71 -2.83 -26.42
CA GLY A 83 11.36 -1.49 -26.93
C GLY A 83 11.10 -0.43 -25.85
N GLY A 84 11.15 0.85 -26.23
CA GLY A 84 11.03 1.98 -25.29
C GLY A 84 12.19 2.07 -24.28
N GLY A 85 11.88 2.49 -23.03
CA GLY A 85 12.86 2.61 -21.95
C GLY A 85 13.55 1.30 -21.57
N THR A 86 12.91 0.15 -21.83
CA THR A 86 13.44 -1.20 -21.53
C THR A 86 14.76 -1.52 -22.24
N LYS A 87 14.99 -0.94 -23.43
CA LYS A 87 16.21 -1.14 -24.23
C LYS A 87 17.30 -0.09 -23.94
N VAL A 88 16.88 1.09 -23.51
CA VAL A 88 17.75 2.26 -23.34
C VAL A 88 18.33 2.34 -21.93
N LEU A 89 17.54 2.00 -20.91
CA LEU A 89 17.95 2.11 -19.52
C LEU A 89 18.70 0.84 -19.08
N PRO A 90 19.99 0.92 -18.70
CA PRO A 90 20.76 -0.24 -18.25
C PRO A 90 20.10 -0.95 -17.06
N ILE A 91 19.49 -0.19 -16.15
CA ILE A 91 18.79 -0.74 -14.98
C ILE A 91 17.55 -1.55 -15.37
N ALA A 92 16.80 -1.10 -16.37
CA ALA A 92 15.61 -1.83 -16.85
C ALA A 92 15.99 -3.18 -17.46
N LYS A 93 17.07 -3.22 -18.24
CA LYS A 93 17.63 -4.46 -18.77
C LYS A 93 18.12 -5.40 -17.66
N ALA A 94 18.82 -4.86 -16.67
CA ALA A 94 19.28 -5.65 -15.52
C ALA A 94 18.09 -6.23 -14.72
N SER A 95 17.02 -5.44 -14.51
CA SER A 95 15.81 -5.90 -13.84
C SER A 95 15.08 -7.00 -14.62
N LEU A 96 14.95 -6.86 -15.95
CA LEU A 96 14.34 -7.90 -16.79
C LEU A 96 15.16 -9.20 -16.78
N ASN A 97 16.49 -9.10 -16.84
CA ASN A 97 17.38 -10.25 -16.73
C ASN A 97 17.28 -10.94 -15.37
N LEU A 98 17.15 -10.17 -14.28
CA LEU A 98 16.98 -10.72 -12.92
C LEU A 98 15.64 -11.44 -12.76
N LEU A 99 14.57 -10.88 -13.35
CA LEU A 99 13.24 -11.48 -13.34
C LEU A 99 13.17 -12.75 -14.19
N ASN A 100 14.04 -12.88 -15.20
CA ASN A 100 14.12 -14.03 -16.10
C ASN A 100 12.77 -14.40 -16.73
N VAL A 101 12.05 -13.40 -17.22
CA VAL A 101 10.78 -13.56 -17.94
C VAL A 101 11.03 -13.63 -19.44
N GLU A 102 10.33 -14.51 -20.13
CA GLU A 102 10.53 -14.74 -21.58
C GLU A 102 9.75 -13.73 -22.43
N ASN A 103 8.63 -13.23 -21.91
CA ASN A 103 7.69 -12.41 -22.68
C ASN A 103 6.90 -11.43 -21.79
N ALA A 104 6.18 -10.50 -22.43
CA ALA A 104 5.38 -9.48 -21.73
C ALA A 104 4.23 -10.07 -20.90
N GLN A 105 3.71 -11.24 -21.27
CA GLN A 105 2.64 -11.90 -20.54
C GLN A 105 3.15 -12.44 -19.19
N GLU A 106 4.31 -13.08 -19.17
CA GLU A 106 4.98 -13.51 -17.94
C GLU A 106 5.33 -12.34 -17.05
N LEU A 107 5.83 -11.24 -17.63
CA LEU A 107 6.05 -10.01 -16.88
C LEU A 107 4.74 -9.51 -16.23
N GLY A 108 3.63 -9.55 -16.96
CA GLY A 108 2.30 -9.20 -16.43
C GLY A 108 1.88 -10.09 -15.26
N GLN A 109 2.12 -11.40 -15.33
CA GLN A 109 1.84 -12.34 -14.24
C GLN A 109 2.66 -12.01 -12.98
N VAL A 110 3.96 -11.73 -13.15
CA VAL A 110 4.83 -11.31 -12.03
C VAL A 110 4.34 -10.00 -11.41
N VAL A 111 4.03 -9.00 -12.24
CA VAL A 111 3.56 -7.69 -11.77
C VAL A 111 2.23 -7.83 -11.02
N ALA A 112 1.29 -8.62 -11.53
CA ALA A 112 0.01 -8.89 -10.87
C ALA A 112 0.22 -9.63 -9.53
N ALA A 113 1.08 -10.65 -9.50
CA ALA A 113 1.43 -11.38 -8.28
C ALA A 113 2.05 -10.47 -7.20
N VAL A 114 2.95 -9.56 -7.60
CA VAL A 114 3.52 -8.55 -6.69
C VAL A 114 2.45 -7.59 -6.18
N GLY A 115 1.52 -7.15 -7.04
CA GLY A 115 0.37 -6.34 -6.63
C GLY A 115 -0.49 -7.04 -5.58
N LEU A 116 -0.79 -8.33 -5.78
CA LEU A 116 -1.55 -9.13 -4.82
C LEU A 116 -0.78 -9.35 -3.50
N ALA A 117 0.53 -9.60 -3.55
CA ALA A 117 1.37 -9.73 -2.36
C ALA A 117 1.47 -8.43 -1.56
N GLN A 118 1.55 -7.29 -2.25
CA GLN A 118 1.53 -5.97 -1.61
C GLN A 118 0.18 -5.71 -0.94
N ASN A 119 -0.92 -6.08 -1.60
CA ASN A 119 -2.26 -5.99 -1.03
C ASN A 119 -2.46 -6.92 0.18
N PHE A 120 -1.96 -8.16 0.11
CA PHE A 120 -1.95 -9.10 1.24
C PHE A 120 -1.29 -8.46 2.46
N SER A 121 -0.11 -7.90 2.27
CA SER A 121 0.69 -7.29 3.34
C SER A 121 -0.04 -6.10 3.95
N ALA A 122 -0.62 -5.23 3.12
CA ALA A 122 -1.42 -4.08 3.57
C ALA A 122 -2.69 -4.52 4.32
N CYS A 123 -3.45 -5.49 3.80
CA CYS A 123 -4.63 -6.00 4.46
C CYS A 123 -4.28 -6.68 5.79
N ARG A 124 -3.18 -7.43 5.84
CA ARG A 124 -2.70 -8.09 7.07
C ARG A 124 -2.35 -7.06 8.13
N ALA A 125 -1.62 -6.01 7.76
CA ALA A 125 -1.26 -4.91 8.65
C ALA A 125 -2.48 -4.15 9.21
N LEU A 126 -3.54 -4.03 8.43
CA LEU A 126 -4.77 -3.33 8.85
C LEU A 126 -5.62 -4.14 9.83
N VAL A 127 -5.64 -5.47 9.68
CA VAL A 127 -6.46 -6.35 10.54
C VAL A 127 -5.68 -6.94 11.70
N SER A 128 -4.39 -6.62 11.83
CA SER A 128 -3.52 -7.09 12.92
C SER A 128 -3.28 -5.96 13.92
N GLU A 129 -3.72 -6.16 15.17
CA GLU A 129 -3.66 -5.14 16.23
C GLU A 129 -2.24 -4.63 16.50
N GLY A 130 -1.24 -5.51 16.51
CA GLY A 130 0.14 -5.14 16.82
C GLY A 130 0.80 -4.17 15.81
N ILE A 131 0.41 -4.23 14.53
CA ILE A 131 0.97 -3.32 13.51
C ILE A 131 0.28 -1.96 13.56
N GLN A 132 -1.03 -1.91 13.82
CA GLN A 132 -1.75 -0.65 14.03
C GLN A 132 -1.14 0.14 15.20
N GLN A 133 -0.89 -0.52 16.33
CA GLN A 133 -0.25 0.13 17.48
C GLN A 133 1.18 0.61 17.16
N GLY A 134 1.96 -0.15 16.40
CA GLY A 134 3.30 0.23 15.97
C GLY A 134 3.32 1.45 15.03
N HIS A 135 2.44 1.48 14.03
CA HIS A 135 2.33 2.59 13.09
C HIS A 135 1.86 3.89 13.76
N MET A 136 0.87 3.79 14.66
CA MET A 136 0.39 4.92 15.45
C MET A 136 1.50 5.44 16.38
N SER A 137 2.28 4.56 17.00
CA SER A 137 3.43 4.97 17.81
C SER A 137 4.47 5.77 17.01
N LEU A 138 4.77 5.37 15.78
CA LEU A 138 5.65 6.15 14.90
C LEU A 138 5.03 7.50 14.51
N GLN A 139 3.75 7.53 14.15
CA GLN A 139 3.06 8.77 13.81
C GLN A 139 3.05 9.76 14.98
N TYR A 140 2.78 9.31 16.20
CA TYR A 140 2.80 10.16 17.39
C TYR A 140 4.20 10.68 17.70
N LYS A 141 5.24 9.86 17.53
CA LYS A 141 6.63 10.31 17.64
C LYS A 141 6.99 11.36 16.59
N SER A 142 6.55 11.19 15.35
CA SER A 142 6.73 12.20 14.29
C SER A 142 6.02 13.51 14.64
N LEU A 143 4.79 13.44 15.15
CA LEU A 143 4.02 14.61 15.59
C LEU A 143 4.74 15.36 16.72
N ALA A 144 5.25 14.61 17.71
CA ALA A 144 6.02 15.16 18.82
C ALA A 144 7.29 15.88 18.34
N ILE A 145 8.02 15.29 17.39
CA ILE A 145 9.21 15.91 16.77
C ILE A 145 8.83 17.21 16.04
N VAL A 146 7.73 17.21 15.28
CA VAL A 146 7.26 18.37 14.52
C VAL A 146 6.92 19.55 15.44
N VAL A 147 6.33 19.30 16.62
CA VAL A 147 6.03 20.37 17.60
C VAL A 147 7.25 20.76 18.46
N GLY A 148 8.42 20.17 18.20
CA GLY A 148 9.69 20.57 18.81
C GLY A 148 10.05 19.83 20.10
N ALA A 149 9.48 18.64 20.35
CA ALA A 149 9.92 17.76 21.44
C ALA A 149 11.33 17.21 21.17
N LYS A 150 12.17 17.11 22.20
CA LYS A 150 13.56 16.63 22.12
C LYS A 150 13.83 15.56 23.18
N GLY A 151 14.68 14.58 22.84
CA GLY A 151 15.11 13.54 23.77
C GLY A 151 13.92 12.77 24.36
N GLU A 152 13.82 12.72 25.68
CA GLU A 152 12.76 12.00 26.40
C GLU A 152 11.36 12.60 26.20
N GLU A 153 11.26 13.90 25.87
CA GLU A 153 9.99 14.57 25.60
C GLU A 153 9.24 13.90 24.44
N ILE A 154 9.96 13.34 23.46
CA ILE A 154 9.36 12.67 22.30
C ILE A 154 8.55 11.44 22.75
N ALA A 155 9.09 10.66 23.69
CA ALA A 155 8.42 9.48 24.20
C ALA A 155 7.21 9.87 25.07
N GLN A 156 7.36 10.90 25.91
CA GLN A 156 6.29 11.37 26.80
C GLN A 156 5.10 11.95 26.02
N VAL A 157 5.36 12.81 25.02
CA VAL A 157 4.31 13.38 24.16
C VAL A 157 3.65 12.26 23.34
N ALA A 158 4.43 11.35 22.77
CA ALA A 158 3.87 10.25 21.97
C ALA A 158 3.01 9.29 22.80
N GLU A 159 3.32 9.08 24.08
CA GLU A 159 2.52 8.27 24.99
C GLU A 159 1.21 8.97 25.36
N ALA A 160 1.27 10.25 25.72
CA ALA A 160 0.08 11.04 26.05
C ALA A 160 -0.91 11.14 24.87
N LEU A 161 -0.40 11.27 23.63
CA LEU A 161 -1.22 11.33 22.42
C LEU A 161 -2.05 10.06 22.16
N LYS A 162 -1.69 8.91 22.73
CA LYS A 162 -2.46 7.67 22.58
C LYS A 162 -3.84 7.73 23.24
N TYR A 163 -3.98 8.57 24.27
CA TYR A 163 -5.20 8.71 25.06
C TYR A 163 -6.10 9.86 24.57
N GLU A 164 -5.65 10.60 23.57
CA GLU A 164 -6.40 11.71 22.99
C GLU A 164 -7.33 11.25 21.87
N SER A 165 -8.55 11.79 21.85
CA SER A 165 -9.55 11.49 20.81
C SER A 165 -9.13 11.99 19.42
N GLN A 166 -8.34 13.06 19.35
CA GLN A 166 -7.76 13.59 18.12
C GLN A 166 -6.29 13.97 18.33
N ALA A 167 -5.40 13.10 17.84
CA ALA A 167 -3.97 13.36 17.83
C ALA A 167 -3.57 14.25 16.64
N ASN A 168 -3.49 15.56 16.87
CA ASN A 168 -3.09 16.57 15.88
C ASN A 168 -1.98 17.48 16.44
N ASN A 169 -1.40 18.34 15.58
CA ASN A 169 -0.30 19.23 15.97
C ASN A 169 -0.66 20.14 17.15
N ALA A 170 -1.89 20.68 17.19
CA ALA A 170 -2.31 21.57 18.26
C ALA A 170 -2.32 20.85 19.62
N LYS A 171 -2.87 19.63 19.66
CA LYS A 171 -2.91 18.81 20.88
C LYS A 171 -1.50 18.36 21.30
N ALA A 172 -0.65 17.97 20.34
CA ALA A 172 0.74 17.61 20.63
C ALA A 172 1.53 18.80 21.23
N GLN A 173 1.30 20.01 20.73
CA GLN A 173 1.94 21.23 21.23
C GLN A 173 1.44 21.60 22.64
N GLU A 174 0.15 21.45 22.91
CA GLU A 174 -0.45 21.63 24.24
C GLU A 174 0.18 20.67 25.26
N ILE A 175 0.24 19.37 24.92
CA ILE A 175 0.85 18.33 25.76
C ILE A 175 2.33 18.66 26.05
N LEU A 176 3.10 19.03 25.02
CA LEU A 176 4.51 19.40 25.19
C LEU A 176 4.69 20.61 26.11
N MET A 177 3.83 21.62 25.99
CA MET A 177 3.88 22.80 26.88
C MET A 177 3.55 22.43 28.33
N ASN A 178 2.61 21.51 28.56
CA ASN A 178 2.27 21.05 29.91
C ASN A 178 3.41 20.25 30.54
N ILE A 179 4.06 19.37 29.78
CA ILE A 179 5.23 18.61 30.23
C ILE A 179 6.37 19.55 30.64
N ARG A 180 6.63 20.61 29.87
CA ARG A 180 7.71 21.59 30.17
C ARG A 180 7.41 22.55 31.31
N LYS A 181 6.14 22.66 31.73
CA LYS A 181 5.70 23.49 32.86
C LYS A 181 5.68 22.73 34.19
N SER A 182 5.78 21.40 34.14
CA SER A 182 5.96 20.53 35.30
C SER A 182 7.44 20.38 35.63
#